data_AF-A0A124IN09-F1
#
_entry.id   AF-A0A124IN09-F1
#
_cell.length_a   1.000
_cell.length_b   1.000
_cell.length_c   1.000
_cell.angle_alpha   90.00
_cell.angle_beta   90.00
_cell.angle_gamma   90.00
#
_symmetry.space_group_name_H-M   'P 1'
#
loop_
_entity.id
_entity.type
_entity.pdbx_description
1 polymer ?
#
loop_
_entity_poly.entity_id
_entity_poly.type
_entity_poly.pdbx_seq_one_letter_code
_entity_poly.pdbx_strand_id
1 'polypeptide(L)'
;MDKLFDSVDKILFTDRPEAVPYNYRISYKVAQLCLILAKSCGRGGCSILKLHMISLALTFESDMNILIDFANDRTHEYTPIRFDPAVNRALNYALADSMFAQQANGLYRLTDKGKKFVSEIDKDTDLMAREKERLYTLSNKLTEAKIKDIMSLWRYSNA
;
A
#
# COMPACT_ATOMS: atom_id res chain seq x y z
N MET A 1 -45.82 21.91 -2.41
CA MET A 1 -44.39 21.78 -2.04
C MET A 1 -43.59 22.82 -2.84
N ASP A 2 -44.18 24.00 -3.11
CA ASP A 2 -43.84 24.77 -4.32
C ASP A 2 -43.36 26.21 -4.03
N LYS A 3 -43.37 26.66 -2.78
CA LYS A 3 -43.03 28.06 -2.43
C LYS A 3 -41.55 28.32 -2.18
N LEU A 4 -40.68 27.32 -2.29
CA LEU A 4 -39.26 27.48 -1.97
C LEU A 4 -38.48 28.20 -3.09
N PHE A 5 -39.03 28.21 -4.31
CA PHE A 5 -38.32 28.71 -5.49
C PHE A 5 -38.92 29.99 -6.08
N ASP A 6 -40.05 30.47 -5.56
CA ASP A 6 -40.77 31.67 -6.06
C ASP A 6 -39.97 32.97 -5.92
N SER A 7 -38.86 32.97 -5.15
CA SER A 7 -37.99 34.13 -4.89
C SER A 7 -36.52 33.93 -5.30
N VAL A 8 -36.21 32.89 -6.07
CA VAL A 8 -34.83 32.58 -6.48
C VAL A 8 -34.56 33.08 -7.90
N ASP A 9 -33.87 34.21 -8.03
CA ASP A 9 -33.50 34.81 -9.33
C ASP A 9 -32.46 33.98 -10.11
N LYS A 10 -31.59 33.23 -9.41
CA LYS A 10 -30.54 32.41 -10.05
C LYS A 10 -30.01 31.33 -9.12
N ILE A 11 -29.94 30.09 -9.61
CA ILE A 11 -29.23 29.00 -8.94
C ILE A 11 -27.80 28.94 -9.52
N LEU A 12 -26.79 29.12 -8.67
CA LEU A 12 -25.39 28.99 -9.05
C LEU A 12 -24.80 27.71 -8.44
N PHE A 13 -24.36 26.79 -9.29
CA PHE A 13 -23.52 25.67 -8.87
C PHE A 13 -22.07 26.11 -8.98
N THR A 14 -21.37 26.15 -7.85
CA THR A 14 -19.93 26.41 -7.79
C THR A 14 -19.25 25.16 -7.26
N ASP A 15 -18.39 24.55 -8.08
CA ASP A 15 -17.56 23.46 -7.61
C ASP A 15 -16.57 24.02 -6.58
N ARG A 16 -16.62 23.51 -5.36
CA ARG A 16 -15.73 23.94 -4.28
C ARG A 16 -14.62 22.91 -4.15
N PRO A 17 -13.36 23.32 -3.92
CA PRO A 17 -12.28 22.38 -3.68
C PRO A 17 -12.64 21.46 -2.53
N GLU A 18 -12.87 20.18 -2.81
CA GLU A 18 -13.12 19.19 -1.78
C GLU A 18 -11.79 18.74 -1.19
N ALA A 19 -11.68 18.79 0.14
CA ALA A 19 -10.47 18.38 0.82
C ALA A 19 -10.29 16.87 0.66
N VAL A 20 -9.36 16.44 -0.21
CA VAL A 20 -9.05 15.02 -0.39
C VAL A 20 -8.27 14.51 0.83
N PRO A 21 -8.82 13.54 1.60
CA PRO A 21 -8.11 12.91 2.70
C PRO A 21 -6.77 12.33 2.22
N TYR A 22 -5.74 12.40 3.07
CA TYR A 22 -4.37 12.08 2.68
C TYR A 22 -4.22 10.64 2.14
N ASN A 23 -4.97 9.69 2.68
CA ASN A 23 -4.93 8.27 2.32
C ASN A 23 -5.48 7.97 0.91
N TYR A 24 -6.25 8.89 0.32
CA TYR A 24 -6.70 8.81 -1.07
C TYR A 24 -5.74 9.48 -2.06
N ARG A 25 -4.72 10.18 -1.58
CA ARG A 25 -3.74 10.85 -2.45
C ARG A 25 -2.79 9.82 -3.04
N ILE A 26 -2.67 9.85 -4.37
CA ILE A 26 -1.81 8.91 -5.08
C ILE A 26 -0.34 9.03 -4.66
N SER A 27 0.13 10.23 -4.37
CA SER A 27 1.49 10.50 -3.89
C SER A 27 1.78 9.81 -2.55
N TYR A 28 0.81 9.83 -1.63
CA TYR A 28 0.90 9.13 -0.35
C TYR A 28 0.95 7.61 -0.57
N LYS A 29 0.14 7.05 -1.48
CA LYS A 29 0.22 5.63 -1.83
C LYS A 29 1.55 5.25 -2.49
N VAL A 30 2.09 6.06 -3.39
CA VAL A 30 3.43 5.84 -3.97
C VAL A 30 4.50 5.83 -2.87
N ALA A 31 4.46 6.79 -1.95
CA ALA A 31 5.36 6.83 -0.79
C ALA A 31 5.23 5.60 0.11
N GLN A 32 4.01 5.15 0.36
CA GLN A 32 3.75 3.93 1.11
C GLN A 32 4.36 2.70 0.43
N LEU A 33 4.19 2.54 -0.89
CA LEU A 33 4.80 1.42 -1.62
C LEU A 33 6.34 1.50 -1.59
N CYS A 34 6.92 2.69 -1.73
CA CYS A 34 8.37 2.88 -1.63
C CYS A 34 8.90 2.43 -0.26
N LEU A 35 8.22 2.81 0.83
CA LEU A 35 8.57 2.37 2.18
C LEU A 35 8.43 0.86 2.36
N ILE A 36 7.36 0.24 1.83
CA ILE A 36 7.17 -1.21 1.87
C ILE A 36 8.34 -1.94 1.21
N LEU A 37 8.78 -1.51 0.02
CA LEU A 37 9.93 -2.12 -0.64
C LEU A 37 11.22 -1.92 0.14
N ALA A 38 11.43 -0.74 0.73
CA ALA A 38 12.66 -0.44 1.47
C ALA A 38 12.78 -1.21 2.79
N LYS A 39 11.67 -1.35 3.53
CA LYS A 39 11.69 -1.85 4.92
C LYS A 39 11.28 -3.31 5.02
N SER A 40 10.43 -3.79 4.11
CA SER A 40 9.84 -5.13 4.21
C SER A 40 10.26 -6.08 3.10
N CYS A 41 11.15 -5.66 2.21
CA CYS A 41 11.63 -6.49 1.11
C CYS A 41 13.15 -6.60 1.17
N GLY A 42 13.64 -7.83 1.18
CA GLY A 42 15.07 -8.09 1.13
C GLY A 42 15.66 -7.86 -0.26
N ARG A 43 16.91 -8.28 -0.46
CA ARG A 43 17.60 -8.22 -1.75
C ARG A 43 16.88 -8.96 -2.88
N GLY A 44 15.86 -9.77 -2.61
CA GLY A 44 15.12 -10.56 -3.60
C GLY A 44 14.10 -9.77 -4.42
N GLY A 45 13.59 -8.65 -3.92
CA GLY A 45 12.44 -7.94 -4.49
C GLY A 45 11.12 -8.27 -3.78
N CYS A 46 10.02 -7.76 -4.32
CA CYS A 46 8.68 -7.88 -3.76
C CYS A 46 7.66 -8.27 -4.82
N SER A 47 6.79 -9.24 -4.54
CA SER A 47 5.65 -9.53 -5.41
C SER A 47 4.53 -8.50 -5.27
N ILE A 48 3.70 -8.37 -6.30
CA ILE A 48 2.52 -7.49 -6.24
C ILE A 48 1.54 -7.92 -5.15
N LEU A 49 1.39 -9.22 -4.91
CA LEU A 49 0.51 -9.74 -3.87
C LEU A 49 0.99 -9.28 -2.49
N LYS A 50 2.29 -9.38 -2.22
CA LYS A 50 2.89 -8.89 -0.98
C LYS A 50 2.69 -7.38 -0.80
N LEU A 51 2.80 -6.60 -1.87
CA LEU A 51 2.49 -5.15 -1.83
C LEU A 51 1.05 -4.88 -1.40
N HIS A 52 0.07 -5.60 -1.97
CA HIS A 52 -1.34 -5.48 -1.59
C HIS A 52 -1.58 -5.86 -0.13
N MET A 53 -1.03 -6.99 0.31
CA MET A 53 -1.16 -7.46 1.70
C MET A 53 -0.65 -6.42 2.70
N ILE A 54 0.56 -5.91 2.49
CA ILE A 54 1.15 -4.93 3.40
C ILE A 54 0.40 -3.59 3.32
N SER A 55 0.01 -3.13 2.12
CA SER A 55 -0.77 -1.89 1.95
C SER A 55 -2.13 -1.95 2.67
N LEU A 56 -2.83 -3.09 2.58
CA LEU A 56 -4.10 -3.30 3.29
C LEU A 56 -3.88 -3.31 4.80
N ALA A 57 -2.89 -4.08 5.26
CA ALA A 57 -2.53 -4.14 6.67
C ALA A 57 -2.17 -2.75 7.24
N LEU A 58 -1.47 -1.90 6.48
CA LEU A 58 -1.17 -0.54 6.90
C LEU A 58 -2.40 0.36 7.05
N THR A 59 -3.57 -0.04 6.56
CA THR A 59 -4.82 0.72 6.73
C THR A 59 -5.46 0.45 8.11
N PHE A 60 -5.48 -0.82 8.54
CA PHE A 60 -6.13 -1.25 9.78
C PHE A 60 -5.13 -1.93 10.73
N GLU A 61 -5.05 -1.45 11.97
CA GLU A 61 -4.10 -1.98 12.96
C GLU A 61 -4.33 -3.46 13.28
N SER A 62 -5.58 -3.92 13.29
CA SER A 62 -5.96 -5.32 13.45
C SER A 62 -5.32 -6.19 12.36
N ASP A 63 -5.41 -5.76 11.10
CA ASP A 63 -4.90 -6.50 9.95
C ASP A 63 -3.38 -6.55 9.96
N MET A 64 -2.73 -5.47 10.40
CA MET A 64 -1.28 -5.43 10.58
C MET A 64 -0.80 -6.32 11.73
N ASN A 65 -1.57 -6.43 12.83
CA ASN A 65 -1.23 -7.37 13.91
C ASN A 65 -1.30 -8.83 13.40
N ILE A 66 -2.39 -9.18 12.70
CA ILE A 66 -2.56 -10.50 12.09
C ILE A 66 -1.43 -10.80 11.10
N LEU A 67 -1.06 -9.82 10.26
CA LEU A 67 0.03 -9.98 9.29
C LEU A 67 1.38 -10.18 9.98
N ILE A 68 1.65 -9.44 11.06
CA ILE A 68 2.87 -9.61 11.87
C ILE A 68 2.88 -11.00 12.51
N ASP A 69 1.79 -11.46 13.10
CA ASP A 69 1.74 -12.79 13.72
C ASP A 69 1.93 -13.90 12.70
N PHE A 70 1.33 -13.77 11.51
CA PHE A 70 1.56 -14.68 10.39
C PHE A 70 3.03 -14.67 9.92
N ALA A 71 3.62 -13.49 9.78
CA ALA A 71 5.02 -13.34 9.40
C ALA A 71 5.99 -13.94 10.44
N ASN A 72 5.59 -14.01 11.71
CA ASN A 72 6.35 -14.61 12.81
C ASN A 72 5.95 -16.07 13.12
N ASP A 73 5.18 -16.74 12.26
CA ASP A 73 4.74 -18.14 12.46
C ASP A 73 3.93 -18.37 13.75
N ARG A 74 3.27 -17.32 14.26
CA ARG A 74 2.38 -17.38 15.43
C ARG A 74 0.94 -17.75 15.06
N THR A 75 0.58 -17.57 13.80
CA THR A 75 -0.67 -18.06 13.20
C THR A 75 -0.39 -18.63 11.82
N HIS A 76 -1.12 -19.68 11.45
CA HIS A 76 -1.03 -20.33 10.15
C HIS A 76 -2.17 -19.91 9.20
N GLU A 77 -3.15 -19.16 9.72
CA GLU A 77 -4.30 -18.69 8.95
C GLU A 77 -4.15 -17.19 8.68
N TYR A 78 -4.07 -16.82 7.40
CA TYR A 78 -4.15 -15.44 6.93
C TYR A 78 -5.21 -15.32 5.84
N THR A 79 -6.35 -14.74 6.21
CA THR A 79 -7.55 -14.67 5.35
C THR A 79 -7.81 -13.31 4.70
N PRO A 80 -7.44 -12.13 5.26
CA PRO A 80 -7.83 -10.86 4.65
C PRO A 80 -6.86 -10.46 3.52
N ILE A 81 -7.17 -10.86 2.29
CA ILE A 81 -6.55 -10.27 1.10
C ILE A 81 -7.63 -9.62 0.24
N ARG A 82 -7.61 -8.29 0.20
CA ARG A 82 -8.39 -7.47 -0.73
C ARG A 82 -7.43 -6.73 -1.64
N PHE A 83 -7.65 -6.86 -2.95
CA PHE A 83 -6.89 -6.11 -3.94
C PHE A 83 -7.42 -4.68 -4.00
N ASP A 84 -6.52 -3.71 -3.81
CA ASP A 84 -6.84 -2.29 -3.87
C ASP A 84 -6.43 -1.71 -5.23
N PRO A 85 -7.37 -1.23 -6.08
CA PRO A 85 -7.04 -0.59 -7.35
C PRO A 85 -6.10 0.62 -7.20
N ALA A 86 -6.09 1.30 -6.05
CA ALA A 86 -5.16 2.39 -5.78
C ALA A 86 -3.70 1.91 -5.67
N VAL A 87 -3.46 0.70 -5.18
CA VAL A 87 -2.12 0.08 -5.14
C VAL A 87 -1.62 -0.19 -6.56
N ASN A 88 -2.45 -0.74 -7.43
CA ASN A 88 -2.09 -0.97 -8.84
C ASN A 88 -1.76 0.34 -9.55
N ARG A 89 -2.56 1.39 -9.32
CA ARG A 89 -2.29 2.73 -9.85
C ARG A 89 -0.98 3.30 -9.32
N ALA A 90 -0.76 3.24 -8.00
CA ALA A 90 0.48 3.74 -7.39
C ALA A 90 1.72 2.99 -7.91
N LEU A 91 1.63 1.68 -8.09
CA LEU A 91 2.70 0.88 -8.69
C LEU A 91 3.02 1.35 -10.12
N ASN A 92 2.00 1.59 -10.95
CA ASN A 92 2.19 2.09 -12.31
C ASN A 92 2.85 3.48 -12.32
N TYR A 93 2.43 4.39 -11.43
CA TYR A 93 3.09 5.69 -11.28
C TYR A 93 4.55 5.55 -10.82
N ALA A 94 4.84 4.66 -9.87
CA ALA A 94 6.20 4.43 -9.38
C ALA A 94 7.12 3.82 -10.47
N LEU A 95 6.59 2.96 -11.34
CA LEU A 95 7.29 2.43 -12.50
C LEU A 95 7.55 3.52 -13.55
N ALA A 96 6.52 4.28 -13.91
CA ALA A 96 6.62 5.37 -14.88
C ALA A 96 7.61 6.45 -14.41
N ASP A 97 7.59 6.78 -13.13
CA ASP A 97 8.53 7.74 -12.54
C ASP A 97 9.91 7.13 -12.22
N SER A 98 10.17 5.88 -12.63
CA SER A 98 11.45 5.18 -12.43
C SER A 98 11.88 5.08 -10.96
N MET A 99 10.95 5.13 -10.01
CA MET A 99 11.22 4.80 -8.61
C MET A 99 11.33 3.28 -8.42
N PHE A 100 10.57 2.52 -9.21
CA PHE A 100 10.51 1.06 -9.20
C PHE A 100 11.09 0.50 -10.49
N ALA A 101 11.65 -0.70 -10.41
CA ALA A 101 11.97 -1.53 -11.56
C ALA A 101 11.39 -2.93 -11.36
N GLN A 102 10.78 -3.47 -12.41
CA GLN A 102 10.38 -4.87 -12.45
C GLN A 102 11.56 -5.71 -12.93
N GLN A 103 11.82 -6.80 -12.22
CA GLN A 103 12.87 -7.75 -12.56
C GLN A 103 12.37 -8.82 -13.53
N ALA A 104 13.28 -9.57 -14.15
CA ALA A 104 12.94 -10.68 -15.04
C ALA A 104 12.07 -11.77 -14.39
N ASN A 105 12.17 -11.94 -13.07
CA ASN A 105 11.33 -12.88 -12.30
C ASN A 105 9.95 -12.30 -11.91
N GLY A 106 9.60 -11.11 -12.40
CA GLY A 106 8.33 -10.43 -12.13
C GLY A 106 8.27 -9.66 -10.80
N LEU A 107 9.27 -9.79 -9.93
CA LEU A 107 9.35 -9.07 -8.66
C LEU A 107 9.77 -7.61 -8.87
N TYR A 108 9.35 -6.74 -7.95
CA TYR A 108 9.67 -5.32 -7.98
C TYR A 108 10.80 -4.95 -7.00
N ARG A 109 11.62 -3.98 -7.38
CA ARG A 109 12.67 -3.39 -6.53
C ARG A 109 12.71 -1.87 -6.66
N LEU A 110 13.26 -1.21 -5.64
CA LEU A 110 13.59 0.21 -5.72
C LEU A 110 14.80 0.41 -6.63
N THR A 111 14.69 1.39 -7.51
CA THR A 111 15.83 2.00 -8.19
C THR A 111 16.58 2.91 -7.23
N ASP A 112 17.70 3.50 -7.66
CA ASP A 112 18.41 4.48 -6.84
C ASP A 112 17.59 5.76 -6.61
N LYS A 113 16.73 6.15 -7.57
CA LYS A 113 15.75 7.23 -7.37
C LYS A 113 14.76 6.88 -6.26
N GLY A 114 14.21 5.66 -6.28
CA GLY A 114 13.30 5.18 -5.24
C GLY A 114 13.96 5.13 -3.85
N LYS A 115 15.21 4.66 -3.76
CA LYS A 115 15.98 4.66 -2.51
C LYS A 115 16.23 6.06 -1.98
N LYS A 116 16.61 7.01 -2.85
CA LYS A 116 16.79 8.41 -2.47
C LYS A 116 15.49 9.01 -1.94
N PHE A 117 14.37 8.74 -2.62
CA PHE A 117 13.05 9.20 -2.18
C PHE A 117 12.69 8.68 -0.78
N VAL A 118 12.91 7.39 -0.51
CA VAL A 118 12.73 6.83 0.84
C VAL A 118 13.66 7.50 1.86
N SER A 119 14.91 7.76 1.50
CA SER A 119 15.86 8.44 2.38
C SER A 119 15.40 9.86 2.73
N GLU A 120 14.77 10.60 1.82
CA GLU A 120 14.20 11.91 2.13
C GLU A 120 13.00 11.80 3.07
N ILE A 121 12.14 10.79 2.88
CA ILE A 121 11.03 10.52 3.81
C ILE A 121 11.57 10.20 5.21
N ASP A 122 12.61 9.38 5.31
CA ASP A 122 13.20 8.95 6.59
C ASP A 122 13.87 10.09 7.38
N LYS A 123 14.23 11.22 6.75
CA LYS A 123 14.81 12.38 7.46
C LYS A 123 13.78 13.12 8.32
N ASP A 124 12.50 13.04 7.97
CA ASP A 124 11.42 13.66 8.72
C ASP A 124 10.82 12.61 9.67
N THR A 125 10.82 12.89 10.98
CA THR A 125 10.34 11.94 11.99
C THR A 125 8.83 11.80 12.02
N ASP A 126 8.11 12.83 11.60
CA ASP A 126 6.64 12.91 11.71
C ASP A 126 5.98 12.38 10.43
N LEU A 127 6.65 12.53 9.29
CA LEU A 127 6.15 12.04 8.02
C LEU A 127 6.05 10.51 8.00
N MET A 128 4.82 10.01 7.85
CA MET A 128 4.53 8.57 7.79
C MET A 128 5.06 7.78 8.99
N ALA A 129 5.07 8.40 10.18
CA ALA A 129 5.62 7.82 11.41
C ALA A 129 4.99 6.45 11.72
N ARG A 130 3.66 6.33 11.60
CA ARG A 130 2.93 5.08 11.81
C ARG A 130 3.39 4.00 10.85
N GLU A 131 3.46 4.29 9.55
CA GLU A 131 3.87 3.31 8.54
C GLU A 131 5.31 2.85 8.78
N LYS A 132 6.22 3.77 9.11
CA LYS A 132 7.61 3.45 9.43
C LYS A 132 7.70 2.49 10.61
N GLU A 133 7.00 2.75 11.70
CA GLU A 133 6.97 1.90 12.90
C GLU A 133 6.44 0.50 12.59
N ARG A 134 5.30 0.43 11.89
CA ARG A 134 4.66 -0.85 11.54
C ARG A 134 5.53 -1.67 10.59
N LEU A 135 6.13 -1.03 9.58
CA LEU A 135 7.03 -1.69 8.63
C LEU A 135 8.35 -2.12 9.28
N TYR A 136 8.87 -1.36 10.25
CA TYR A 136 10.02 -1.77 11.05
C TYR A 136 9.72 -3.05 11.84
N THR A 137 8.54 -3.14 12.45
CA THR A 137 8.09 -4.30 13.21
C THR A 137 7.92 -5.55 12.33
N LEU A 138 7.34 -5.37 11.13
CA LEU A 138 7.20 -6.44 10.14
C LEU A 138 8.55 -6.88 9.59
N SER A 139 9.42 -5.91 9.29
CA SER A 139 10.74 -6.12 8.66
C SER A 139 10.62 -7.02 7.41
N ASN A 140 11.65 -7.82 7.13
CA ASN A 140 11.70 -8.76 6.01
C ASN A 140 11.06 -10.14 6.31
N LYS A 141 10.29 -10.28 7.40
CA LYS A 141 9.76 -11.57 7.89
C LYS A 141 8.68 -12.16 7.00
N LEU A 142 7.91 -11.31 6.31
CA LEU A 142 6.96 -11.76 5.30
C LEU A 142 7.73 -12.11 4.01
N THR A 143 8.20 -13.36 3.89
CA THR A 143 9.01 -13.81 2.75
C THR A 143 8.15 -14.15 1.53
N GLU A 144 8.72 -14.10 0.33
CA GLU A 144 8.02 -14.54 -0.90
C GLU A 144 7.66 -16.04 -0.86
N ALA A 145 8.37 -16.85 -0.06
CA ALA A 145 8.00 -18.24 0.16
C ALA A 145 6.65 -18.35 0.89
N LYS A 146 6.47 -17.61 2.01
CA LYS A 146 5.18 -17.55 2.72
C LYS A 146 4.04 -17.07 1.82
N ILE A 147 4.31 -16.11 0.93
CA ILE A 147 3.32 -15.62 -0.06
C ILE A 147 2.92 -16.74 -1.02
N LYS A 148 3.89 -17.50 -1.53
CA LYS A 148 3.65 -18.64 -2.43
C LYS A 148 2.84 -19.75 -1.76
N ASP A 149 3.06 -19.99 -0.48
CA ASP A 149 2.33 -21.00 0.30
C ASP A 149 0.85 -20.61 0.46
N ILE A 150 0.56 -19.35 0.80
CA ILE A 150 -0.82 -18.82 0.83
C ILE A 150 -1.50 -18.98 -0.53
N MET A 151 -0.82 -18.58 -1.61
CA MET A 151 -1.36 -18.71 -2.97
C MET A 151 -1.69 -20.16 -3.31
N SER A 152 -0.86 -21.10 -2.87
CA SER A 152 -1.07 -22.53 -3.12
C SER A 152 -2.29 -23.03 -2.38
N LEU A 153 -2.46 -22.68 -1.10
CA LEU A 153 -3.63 -23.04 -0.31
C LEU A 153 -4.94 -22.61 -1.00
N TRP A 154 -5.04 -21.35 -1.46
CA TRP A 154 -6.24 -20.87 -2.14
C TRP A 154 -6.54 -21.55 -3.47
N ARG A 155 -5.52 -22.02 -4.19
CA ARG A 155 -5.73 -22.80 -5.42
C ARG A 155 -6.41 -24.13 -5.11
N TYR A 156 -6.09 -24.73 -3.97
CA TYR A 156 -6.69 -26.00 -3.54
C TYR A 156 -8.03 -25.80 -2.82
N SER A 157 -8.26 -24.67 -2.14
CA SER A 157 -9.56 -24.36 -1.53
C SER A 157 -10.69 -24.09 -2.54
N ASN A 158 -10.34 -23.84 -3.80
CA ASN A 158 -11.27 -23.59 -4.91
C ASN A 158 -11.38 -24.78 -5.89
N ALA A 159 -10.85 -25.95 -5.52
CA ALA A 159 -10.97 -27.21 -6.27
C ALA A 159 -11.88 -28.19 -5.53
#